data_AF-A0A224V360-F1
#
_entry.id   AF-A0A224V360-F1
#
_cell.length_a   1.000
_cell.length_b   1.000
_cell.length_c   1.000
_cell.angle_alpha   90.00
_cell.angle_beta   90.00
_cell.angle_gamma   90.00
#
_symmetry.space_group_name_H-M   'P 1'
#
loop_
_entity.id
_entity.type
_entity.pdbx_description
1 polymer ?
#
loop_
_entity_poly.entity_id
_entity_poly.type
_entity_poly.pdbx_seq_one_letter_code
_entity_poly.pdbx_strand_id
1 'polypeptide(L)'
;MAIQEAQLKTKQRQLQQSQSKLSYATRRLSAGQSQLNTSRSKITALQDITYQIQSRNDYNAGYNQFGEDAKRIDVLSNTFPIIFFAVAIMVSLITMSRMATEKREVIGVLRALGYTRFDTMKVFLVYGIFAGVLGSTLGAFLGTSLLPRKIFSAYAANFTIPNFQTPPSPFWISISIILSLICTLIPAILATVIMLKDQPAVLMLPKPPKAGSKVFLERFPFIWHHLSFNYKVTIRNLARYKSRMIMTILGVLGCTALLITGFGIRDSLNGIVDTQYKDIIHYDIIGVYNPVSSDQAIANYKRKVDHLADMKQHASIYYETVTSRPQGTSSNQSISMMVPKSTNNFHDFVNLRNPDTKKALHLSTN
;
A
#
# COMPACT_ATOMS: atom_id res chain seq x y z
N MET A 1 85.52 42.93 48.72
CA MET A 1 85.51 42.25 47.40
C MET A 1 84.59 41.01 47.38
N ALA A 2 84.72 40.03 48.28
CA ALA A 2 83.91 38.80 48.25
C ALA A 2 82.36 38.98 48.30
N ILE A 3 81.85 39.97 49.03
CA ILE A 3 80.39 40.25 49.13
C ILE A 3 79.84 40.80 47.81
N GLN A 4 80.60 41.65 47.12
CA GLN A 4 80.21 42.21 45.81
C GLN A 4 80.22 41.14 44.72
N GLU A 5 81.18 40.20 44.73
CA GLU A 5 81.19 39.07 43.80
C GLU A 5 80.01 38.11 44.04
N ALA A 6 79.67 37.84 45.30
CA ALA A 6 78.49 37.03 45.65
C ALA A 6 77.18 37.70 45.19
N GLN A 7 77.05 39.02 45.36
CA GLN A 7 75.91 39.79 44.84
C GLN A 7 75.85 39.80 43.31
N LEU A 8 77.00 39.95 42.62
CA LEU A 8 77.07 39.90 41.16
C LEU A 8 76.63 38.53 40.62
N LYS A 9 77.12 37.45 41.23
CA LYS A 9 76.77 36.07 40.88
C LYS A 9 75.27 35.77 41.10
N THR A 10 74.70 36.34 42.16
CA THR A 10 73.27 36.23 42.47
C THR A 10 72.41 37.01 41.45
N LYS A 11 72.81 38.24 41.10
CA LYS A 11 72.17 39.02 40.03
C LYS A 11 72.28 38.35 38.66
N GLN A 12 73.43 37.74 38.34
CA GLN A 12 73.62 36.96 37.10
C GLN A 12 72.71 35.72 37.04
N ARG A 13 72.58 34.98 38.17
CA ARG A 13 71.63 33.87 38.27
C ARG A 13 70.18 34.32 38.10
N GLN A 14 69.79 35.44 38.74
CA GLN A 14 68.46 36.04 38.56
C GLN A 14 68.21 36.49 37.12
N LEU A 15 69.23 37.05 36.45
CA LEU A 15 69.14 37.46 35.04
C LEU A 15 68.94 36.25 34.12
N GLN A 16 69.71 35.17 34.30
CA GLN A 16 69.54 33.91 33.56
C GLN A 16 68.16 33.27 33.82
N GLN A 17 67.68 33.32 35.06
CA GLN A 17 66.36 32.79 35.43
C GLN A 17 65.22 33.63 34.81
N SER A 18 65.40 34.95 34.73
CA SER A 18 64.46 35.84 34.04
C SER A 18 64.50 35.65 32.52
N GLN A 19 65.68 35.48 31.91
CA GLN A 19 65.82 35.19 30.48
C GLN A 19 65.21 33.85 30.08
N SER A 20 65.40 32.80 30.89
CA SER A 20 64.76 31.50 30.65
C SER A 20 63.23 31.56 30.79
N LYS A 21 62.70 32.25 31.82
CA LYS A 21 61.26 32.53 31.94
C LYS A 21 60.71 33.32 30.76
N LEU A 22 61.42 34.35 30.29
CA LEU A 22 61.04 35.14 29.12
C LEU A 22 60.98 34.23 27.88
N SER A 23 62.01 33.42 27.64
CA SER A 23 62.07 32.52 26.48
C SER A 23 60.93 31.48 26.48
N TYR A 24 60.58 30.95 27.65
CA TYR A 24 59.45 30.03 27.81
C TYR A 24 58.11 30.73 27.55
N ALA A 25 57.93 31.94 28.09
CA ALA A 25 56.74 32.76 27.84
C ALA A 25 56.60 33.12 26.36
N THR A 26 57.70 33.48 25.68
CA THR A 26 57.71 33.77 24.23
C THR A 26 57.34 32.55 23.41
N ARG A 27 57.86 31.35 23.72
CA ARG A 27 57.48 30.11 23.02
C ARG A 27 56.00 29.76 23.23
N ARG A 28 55.45 29.96 24.44
CA ARG A 28 54.03 29.75 24.71
C ARG A 28 53.15 30.75 23.96
N LEU A 29 53.57 32.02 23.89
CA LEU A 29 52.87 33.04 23.11
C LEU A 29 52.89 32.73 21.62
N SER A 30 54.04 32.33 21.05
CA SER A 30 54.12 31.96 19.63
C SER A 30 53.29 30.72 19.30
N ALA A 31 53.30 29.70 20.16
CA ALA A 31 52.47 28.51 20.01
C ALA A 31 50.97 28.85 20.10
N GLY A 32 50.57 29.68 21.08
CA GLY A 32 49.20 30.16 21.22
C GLY A 32 48.74 31.00 20.03
N GLN A 33 49.61 31.88 19.50
CA GLN A 33 49.33 32.68 18.31
C GLN A 33 49.15 31.79 17.08
N SER A 34 49.99 30.77 16.91
CA SER A 34 49.84 29.80 15.83
C SER A 34 48.51 29.04 15.93
N GLN A 35 48.13 28.58 17.12
CA GLN A 35 46.85 27.91 17.37
C GLN A 35 45.64 28.82 17.08
N LEU A 36 45.71 30.10 17.47
CA LEU A 36 44.69 31.09 17.16
C LEU A 36 44.58 31.33 15.66
N ASN A 37 45.70 31.47 14.96
CA ASN A 37 45.72 31.63 13.51
C ASN A 37 45.10 30.41 12.82
N THR A 38 45.48 29.18 13.21
CA THR A 38 44.88 27.95 12.67
C THR A 38 43.38 27.87 12.94
N SER A 39 42.94 28.26 14.15
CA SER A 39 41.51 28.25 14.50
C SER A 39 40.73 29.31 13.72
N ARG A 40 41.32 30.49 13.50
CA ARG A 40 40.73 31.56 12.69
C ARG A 40 40.61 31.14 11.23
N SER A 41 41.65 30.53 10.66
CA SER A 41 41.60 29.95 9.32
C SER A 41 40.53 28.86 9.19
N LYS A 42 40.34 28.01 10.22
CA LYS A 42 39.26 27.02 10.25
C LYS A 42 37.88 27.68 10.23
N ILE A 43 37.67 28.76 11.00
CA ILE A 43 36.41 29.50 11.03
C ILE A 43 36.14 30.19 9.69
N THR A 44 37.14 30.84 9.08
CA THR A 44 37.00 31.47 7.77
C THR A 44 36.80 30.44 6.64
N ALA A 45 37.26 29.21 6.83
CA ALA A 45 37.04 28.10 5.90
C ALA A 45 35.70 27.36 6.11
N LEU A 46 34.94 27.68 7.16
CA LEU A 46 33.57 27.18 7.30
C LEU A 46 32.72 27.85 6.21
N GLN A 47 32.15 27.04 5.31
CA GLN A 47 31.19 27.52 4.33
C GLN A 47 29.90 28.00 5.02
N ASP A 48 29.09 28.77 4.28
CA ASP A 48 27.82 29.28 4.76
C ASP A 48 26.97 28.17 5.40
N ILE A 49 26.47 28.44 6.61
CA ILE A 49 25.60 27.53 7.34
C ILE A 49 24.29 27.44 6.57
N THR A 50 24.05 26.29 5.94
CA THR A 50 22.79 26.03 5.25
C THR A 50 21.77 25.53 6.26
N TYR A 51 20.74 26.33 6.54
CA TYR A 51 19.60 25.91 7.36
C TYR A 51 18.60 25.15 6.49
N GLN A 52 18.38 23.86 6.78
CA GLN A 52 17.28 23.10 6.19
C GLN A 52 16.07 23.09 7.14
N ILE A 53 14.99 23.76 6.73
CA ILE A 53 13.71 23.74 7.44
C ILE A 53 12.87 22.61 6.86
N GLN A 54 12.59 21.59 7.66
CA GLN A 54 11.80 20.42 7.25
C GLN A 54 10.58 20.28 8.18
N SER A 55 9.42 19.93 7.61
CA SER A 55 8.26 19.57 8.43
C SER A 55 8.44 18.19 9.07
N ARG A 56 7.57 17.82 10.02
CA ARG A 56 7.56 16.48 10.62
C ARG A 56 7.48 15.37 9.58
N ASN A 57 6.72 15.61 8.51
CA ASN A 57 6.59 14.68 7.40
C ASN A 57 7.89 14.69 6.56
N ASP A 58 8.45 15.86 6.26
CA ASP A 58 9.62 15.94 5.37
C ASP A 58 10.93 15.44 6.02
N TYR A 59 11.02 15.43 7.36
CA TYR A 59 12.25 15.12 8.10
C TYR A 59 12.59 13.62 8.17
N ASN A 60 11.59 12.75 8.23
CA ASN A 60 11.82 11.32 8.47
C ASN A 60 10.96 10.44 7.56
N ALA A 61 11.64 9.79 6.63
CA ALA A 61 11.05 8.91 5.62
C ALA A 61 10.23 7.76 6.23
N GLY A 62 10.61 7.27 7.42
CA GLY A 62 9.89 6.20 8.11
C GLY A 62 8.48 6.59 8.52
N TYR A 63 8.27 7.80 9.05
CA TYR A 63 6.93 8.29 9.40
C TYR A 63 6.04 8.46 8.17
N ASN A 64 6.60 8.98 7.08
CA ASN A 64 5.86 9.12 5.82
C ASN A 64 5.47 7.77 5.25
N GLN A 65 6.43 6.85 5.14
CA GLN A 65 6.20 5.53 4.58
C GLN A 65 5.12 4.79 5.36
N PHE A 66 5.19 4.81 6.69
CA PHE A 66 4.18 4.19 7.54
C PHE A 66 2.80 4.86 7.38
N GLY A 67 2.75 6.20 7.28
CA GLY A 67 1.51 6.94 7.05
C GLY A 67 0.88 6.66 5.67
N GLU A 68 1.68 6.58 4.63
CA GLU A 68 1.24 6.20 3.28
C GLU A 68 0.75 4.76 3.23
N ASP A 69 1.46 3.83 3.88
CA ASP A 69 1.06 2.43 3.97
C ASP A 69 -0.24 2.26 4.78
N ALA A 70 -0.41 3.02 5.87
CA ALA A 70 -1.67 3.07 6.61
C ALA A 70 -2.81 3.62 5.74
N LYS A 71 -2.56 4.66 4.93
CA LYS A 71 -3.57 5.21 4.02
C LYS A 71 -3.97 4.23 2.91
N ARG A 72 -3.02 3.44 2.39
CA ARG A 72 -3.30 2.35 1.44
C ARG A 72 -4.20 1.27 2.06
N ILE A 73 -3.92 0.90 3.32
CA ILE A 73 -4.77 -0.04 4.08
C ILE A 73 -6.16 0.56 4.32
N ASP A 74 -6.27 1.86 4.59
CA ASP A 74 -7.55 2.53 4.82
C ASP A 74 -8.44 2.48 3.56
N VAL A 75 -7.87 2.75 2.39
CA VAL A 75 -8.59 2.61 1.11
C VAL A 75 -9.07 1.17 0.89
N LEU A 76 -8.23 0.18 1.18
CA LEU A 76 -8.59 -1.23 1.05
C LEU A 76 -9.71 -1.63 2.01
N SER A 77 -9.60 -1.18 3.27
CA SER A 77 -10.55 -1.47 4.35
C SER A 77 -11.91 -0.84 4.12
N ASN A 78 -11.99 0.28 3.39
CA ASN A 78 -13.25 0.92 3.01
C ASN A 78 -13.88 0.33 1.73
N THR A 79 -13.07 -0.22 0.81
CA THR A 79 -13.56 -0.71 -0.48
C THR A 79 -14.11 -2.15 -0.42
N PHE A 80 -13.38 -3.05 0.23
CA PHE A 80 -13.75 -4.48 0.28
C PHE A 80 -15.09 -4.79 0.97
N PRO A 81 -15.50 -4.12 2.05
CA PRO A 81 -16.78 -4.39 2.68
C PRO A 81 -17.96 -4.25 1.71
N ILE A 82 -17.92 -3.31 0.77
CA ILE A 82 -18.99 -3.10 -0.22
C ILE A 82 -19.23 -4.39 -1.02
N ILE A 83 -18.15 -5.02 -1.49
CA ILE A 83 -18.21 -6.26 -2.27
C ILE A 83 -18.71 -7.41 -1.37
N PHE A 84 -18.17 -7.55 -0.16
CA PHE A 84 -18.55 -8.63 0.74
C PHE A 84 -20.01 -8.53 1.19
N PHE A 85 -20.52 -7.33 1.49
CA PHE A 85 -21.94 -7.15 1.83
C PHE A 85 -22.86 -7.37 0.63
N ALA A 86 -22.45 -6.96 -0.58
CA ALA A 86 -23.21 -7.29 -1.79
C ALA A 86 -23.33 -8.81 -1.99
N VAL A 87 -22.22 -9.54 -1.84
CA VAL A 87 -22.21 -11.01 -1.89
C VAL A 87 -23.03 -11.62 -0.75
N ALA A 88 -22.95 -11.08 0.47
CA ALA A 88 -23.72 -11.57 1.61
C ALA A 88 -25.23 -11.41 1.40
N ILE A 89 -25.70 -10.23 0.95
CA ILE A 89 -27.10 -9.97 0.58
C ILE A 89 -27.57 -10.99 -0.46
N MET A 90 -26.74 -11.21 -1.47
CA MET A 90 -27.05 -12.11 -2.56
C MET A 90 -27.18 -13.56 -2.12
N VAL A 91 -26.23 -14.08 -1.35
CA VAL A 91 -26.24 -15.45 -0.80
C VAL A 91 -27.41 -15.63 0.17
N SER A 92 -27.66 -14.64 1.02
CA SER A 92 -28.80 -14.59 1.92
C SER A 92 -30.13 -14.65 1.14
N LEU A 93 -30.27 -13.86 0.07
CA LEU A 93 -31.46 -13.87 -0.77
C LEU A 93 -31.72 -15.21 -1.43
N ILE A 94 -30.67 -15.86 -1.95
CA ILE A 94 -30.77 -17.21 -2.53
C ILE A 94 -31.26 -18.20 -1.47
N THR A 95 -30.66 -18.16 -0.28
CA THR A 95 -30.96 -19.08 0.81
C THR A 95 -32.38 -18.89 1.31
N MET A 96 -32.80 -17.66 1.57
CA MET A 96 -34.16 -17.33 2.02
C MET A 96 -35.21 -17.65 0.96
N SER A 97 -34.93 -17.38 -0.33
CA SER A 97 -35.84 -17.72 -1.43
C SER A 97 -36.03 -19.23 -1.58
N ARG A 98 -34.95 -20.00 -1.37
CA ARG A 98 -35.00 -21.47 -1.36
C ARG A 98 -35.83 -21.97 -0.18
N MET A 99 -35.51 -21.51 1.04
CA MET A 99 -36.25 -21.87 2.24
C MET A 99 -37.75 -21.53 2.13
N ALA A 100 -38.08 -20.37 1.57
CA ALA A 100 -39.46 -19.96 1.32
C ALA A 100 -40.18 -20.91 0.34
N THR A 101 -39.48 -21.36 -0.70
CA THR A 101 -40.03 -22.33 -1.66
C THR A 101 -40.25 -23.70 -1.02
N GLU A 102 -39.33 -24.16 -0.18
CA GLU A 102 -39.43 -25.44 0.55
C GLU A 102 -40.53 -25.42 1.62
N LYS A 103 -40.79 -24.27 2.25
CA LYS A 103 -41.85 -24.10 3.27
C LYS A 103 -43.18 -23.56 2.71
N ARG A 104 -43.30 -23.45 1.38
CA ARG A 104 -44.43 -22.81 0.69
C ARG A 104 -45.79 -23.43 1.08
N GLU A 105 -45.88 -24.75 1.04
CA GLU A 105 -47.14 -25.49 1.34
C GLU A 105 -47.57 -25.31 2.80
N VAL A 106 -46.63 -25.46 3.74
CA VAL A 106 -46.87 -25.26 5.18
C VAL A 106 -47.39 -23.85 5.47
N ILE A 107 -46.82 -22.84 4.81
CA ILE A 107 -47.25 -21.45 4.96
C ILE A 107 -48.64 -21.23 4.34
N GLY A 108 -48.95 -21.92 3.24
CA GLY A 108 -50.30 -21.97 2.66
C GLY A 108 -51.35 -22.46 3.67
N VAL A 109 -51.04 -23.56 4.37
CA VAL A 109 -51.90 -24.13 5.44
C VAL A 109 -52.08 -23.14 6.59
N LEU A 110 -51.00 -22.57 7.11
CA LEU A 110 -51.08 -21.59 8.19
C LEU A 110 -51.94 -20.38 7.80
N ARG A 111 -51.81 -19.87 6.57
CA ARG A 111 -52.64 -18.74 6.11
C ARG A 111 -54.11 -19.11 5.91
N ALA A 112 -54.42 -20.36 5.55
CA ALA A 112 -55.80 -20.82 5.46
C ALA A 112 -56.45 -20.97 6.86
N LEU A 113 -55.65 -21.27 7.88
CA LEU A 113 -56.09 -21.28 9.29
C LEU A 113 -56.26 -19.88 9.90
N GLY A 114 -56.04 -18.81 9.13
CA GLY A 114 -56.27 -17.43 9.56
C GLY A 114 -55.03 -16.68 10.07
N TYR A 115 -53.83 -17.26 10.00
CA TYR A 115 -52.60 -16.55 10.35
C TYR A 115 -52.32 -15.39 9.40
N THR A 116 -51.86 -14.26 9.94
CA THR A 116 -51.56 -13.09 9.13
C THR A 116 -50.28 -13.29 8.30
N ARG A 117 -50.10 -12.46 7.26
CA ARG A 117 -48.86 -12.44 6.48
C ARG A 117 -47.64 -12.17 7.37
N PHE A 118 -47.79 -11.33 8.39
CA PHE A 118 -46.70 -11.03 9.32
C PHE A 118 -46.37 -12.24 10.20
N ASP A 119 -47.37 -12.96 10.73
CA ASP A 119 -47.14 -14.15 11.56
C ASP A 119 -46.33 -15.22 10.85
N THR A 120 -46.68 -15.49 9.58
CA THR A 120 -45.93 -16.45 8.77
C THR A 120 -44.54 -15.96 8.37
N MET A 121 -44.33 -14.64 8.30
CA MET A 121 -43.03 -14.04 7.99
C MET A 121 -42.05 -14.11 9.17
N LYS A 122 -42.54 -14.12 10.42
CA LYS A 122 -41.69 -14.15 11.64
C LYS A 122 -40.67 -15.29 11.63
N VAL A 123 -41.04 -16.47 11.13
CA VAL A 123 -40.12 -17.63 11.07
C VAL A 123 -38.84 -17.29 10.29
N PHE A 124 -38.96 -16.57 9.18
CA PHE A 124 -37.82 -16.16 8.35
C PHE A 124 -37.04 -15.01 9.00
N LEU A 125 -37.73 -14.07 9.65
CA LEU A 125 -37.10 -12.97 10.37
C LEU A 125 -36.26 -13.49 11.54
N VAL A 126 -36.80 -14.41 12.34
CA VAL A 126 -36.08 -15.03 13.46
C VAL A 126 -34.85 -15.75 12.94
N TYR A 127 -34.96 -16.54 11.87
CA TYR A 127 -33.82 -17.20 11.25
C TYR A 127 -32.75 -16.19 10.77
N GLY A 128 -33.17 -15.10 10.11
CA GLY A 128 -32.29 -14.03 9.67
C GLY A 128 -31.60 -13.28 10.82
N ILE A 129 -32.31 -13.01 11.92
CA ILE A 129 -31.75 -12.36 13.12
C ILE A 129 -30.71 -13.27 13.76
N PHE A 130 -31.02 -14.56 13.96
CA PHE A 130 -30.07 -15.50 14.54
C PHE A 130 -28.81 -15.63 13.69
N ALA A 131 -28.97 -15.79 12.37
CA ALA A 131 -27.84 -15.85 11.45
C ALA A 131 -26.99 -14.56 11.48
N GLY A 132 -27.65 -13.40 11.50
CA GLY A 132 -26.98 -12.09 11.54
C GLY A 132 -26.25 -11.84 12.86
N VAL A 133 -26.87 -12.14 14.00
CA VAL A 133 -26.25 -11.97 15.33
C VAL A 133 -25.08 -12.91 15.50
N LEU A 134 -25.22 -14.20 15.18
CA LEU A 134 -24.12 -15.16 15.29
C LEU A 134 -22.96 -14.80 14.35
N GLY A 135 -23.29 -14.48 13.09
CA GLY A 135 -22.29 -14.10 12.10
C GLY A 135 -21.55 -12.82 12.45
N SER A 136 -22.26 -11.78 12.88
CA SER A 136 -21.65 -10.50 13.29
C SER A 136 -20.87 -10.62 14.59
N THR A 137 -21.31 -11.41 15.56
CA THR A 137 -20.58 -11.63 16.82
C THR A 137 -19.24 -12.32 16.55
N LEU A 138 -19.27 -13.43 15.79
CA LEU A 138 -18.06 -14.15 15.43
C LEU A 138 -17.15 -13.31 14.52
N GLY A 139 -17.73 -12.62 13.54
CA GLY A 139 -17.01 -11.73 12.63
C GLY A 139 -16.35 -10.55 13.33
N ALA A 140 -17.05 -9.88 14.26
CA ALA A 140 -16.50 -8.78 15.04
C ALA A 140 -15.38 -9.25 15.96
N PHE A 141 -15.53 -10.42 16.60
CA PHE A 141 -14.48 -10.99 17.46
C PHE A 141 -13.21 -11.30 16.66
N LEU A 142 -13.32 -12.05 15.56
CA LEU A 142 -12.18 -12.39 14.71
C LEU A 142 -11.59 -11.16 14.02
N GLY A 143 -12.45 -10.24 13.56
CA GLY A 143 -12.07 -9.02 12.85
C GLY A 143 -11.37 -7.97 13.72
N THR A 144 -11.63 -7.95 15.03
CA THR A 144 -10.95 -7.04 15.97
C THR A 144 -9.73 -7.68 16.64
N SER A 145 -9.76 -9.00 16.88
CA SER A 145 -8.70 -9.67 17.64
C SER A 145 -7.57 -10.24 16.78
N LEU A 146 -7.90 -10.86 15.64
CA LEU A 146 -6.92 -11.61 14.84
C LEU A 146 -6.36 -10.78 13.67
N LEU A 147 -7.25 -10.19 12.88
CA LEU A 147 -6.89 -9.50 11.64
C LEU A 147 -5.92 -8.33 11.85
N PRO A 148 -6.18 -7.38 12.77
CA PRO A 148 -5.32 -6.22 12.96
C PRO A 148 -3.92 -6.63 13.40
N ARG A 149 -3.81 -7.65 14.26
CA ARG A 149 -2.52 -8.14 14.76
C ARG A 149 -1.66 -8.78 13.66
N LYS A 150 -2.28 -9.53 12.76
CA LYS A 150 -1.57 -10.13 11.61
C LYS A 150 -1.17 -9.08 10.57
N ILE A 151 -2.08 -8.16 10.24
CA ILE A 151 -1.78 -7.06 9.31
C ILE A 151 -0.67 -6.18 9.88
N PHE A 152 -0.77 -5.77 11.14
CA PHE A 152 0.27 -4.97 11.77
C PHE A 152 1.61 -5.69 11.81
N SER A 153 1.65 -6.98 12.15
CA SER A 153 2.90 -7.74 12.15
C SER A 153 3.56 -7.80 10.76
N ALA A 154 2.78 -7.84 9.69
CA ALA A 154 3.32 -7.87 8.32
C ALA A 154 3.89 -6.50 7.91
N TYR A 155 3.18 -5.42 8.25
CA TYR A 155 3.60 -4.05 7.89
C TYR A 155 4.71 -3.52 8.80
N ALA A 156 4.62 -3.77 10.11
CA ALA A 156 5.61 -3.34 11.08
C ALA A 156 6.91 -4.14 11.03
N ALA A 157 7.00 -5.22 10.24
CA ALA A 157 8.21 -6.05 10.13
C ALA A 157 9.46 -5.24 9.73
N ASN A 158 9.29 -4.15 8.97
CA ASN A 158 10.36 -3.28 8.52
C ASN A 158 10.51 -1.99 9.35
N PHE A 159 9.77 -1.85 10.45
CA PHE A 159 9.76 -0.63 11.26
C PHE A 159 10.00 -0.94 12.73
N THR A 160 10.70 -0.03 13.43
CA THR A 160 10.81 -0.08 14.89
C THR A 160 9.70 0.76 15.50
N ILE A 161 8.56 0.14 15.81
CA ILE A 161 7.35 0.79 16.32
C ILE A 161 7.07 0.30 17.75
N PRO A 162 6.61 1.16 18.68
CA PRO A 162 6.12 0.71 19.98
C PRO A 162 4.99 -0.32 19.87
N ASN A 163 4.67 -0.96 21.01
CA ASN A 163 3.68 -2.03 21.10
C ASN A 163 2.35 -1.67 20.42
N PHE A 164 1.87 -2.60 19.59
CA PHE A 164 0.61 -2.48 18.87
C PHE A 164 -0.58 -2.38 19.83
N GLN A 165 -1.37 -1.30 19.69
CA GLN A 165 -2.61 -1.11 20.43
C GLN A 165 -3.78 -1.00 19.46
N THR A 166 -4.72 -1.92 19.57
CA THR A 166 -5.99 -1.88 18.82
C THR A 166 -7.15 -2.06 19.78
N PRO A 167 -7.55 -1.00 20.50
CA PRO A 167 -8.77 -1.07 21.29
C PRO A 167 -9.96 -1.37 20.36
N PRO A 168 -10.86 -2.29 20.75
CA PRO A 168 -12.05 -2.55 19.96
C PRO A 168 -12.86 -1.26 19.84
N SER A 169 -13.18 -0.84 18.62
CA SER A 169 -13.96 0.37 18.37
C SER A 169 -15.46 0.02 18.44
N PRO A 170 -16.21 0.48 19.46
CA PRO A 170 -17.63 0.15 19.57
C PRO A 170 -18.45 0.70 18.41
N PHE A 171 -18.01 1.82 17.83
CA PHE A 171 -18.64 2.44 16.67
C PHE A 171 -18.63 1.51 15.45
N TRP A 172 -17.45 1.02 15.06
CA TRP A 172 -17.32 0.13 13.90
C TRP A 172 -17.97 -1.24 14.14
N ILE A 173 -17.90 -1.76 15.36
CA ILE A 173 -18.61 -2.99 15.74
C ILE A 173 -20.12 -2.79 15.57
N SER A 174 -20.67 -1.67 16.05
CA SER A 174 -22.11 -1.38 15.93
C SER A 174 -22.55 -1.28 14.46
N ILE A 175 -21.77 -0.60 13.63
CA ILE A 175 -22.01 -0.53 12.18
C ILE A 175 -22.01 -1.94 11.56
N SER A 176 -21.05 -2.80 11.92
CA SER A 176 -20.95 -4.15 11.37
C SER A 176 -22.17 -5.02 11.73
N ILE A 177 -22.69 -4.89 12.96
CA ILE A 177 -23.89 -5.61 13.41
C ILE A 177 -25.12 -5.13 12.64
N ILE A 178 -25.31 -3.80 12.55
CA ILE A 178 -26.44 -3.22 11.81
C ILE A 178 -26.41 -3.68 10.35
N LEU A 179 -25.24 -3.60 9.71
CA LEU A 179 -25.10 -3.97 8.30
C LEU A 179 -25.26 -5.48 8.09
N SER A 180 -24.79 -6.31 9.02
CA SER A 180 -25.06 -7.75 9.01
C SER A 180 -26.55 -8.07 9.11
N LEU A 181 -27.28 -7.42 10.03
CA LEU A 181 -28.73 -7.57 10.16
C LEU A 181 -29.46 -7.10 8.91
N ILE A 182 -29.05 -5.99 8.29
CA ILE A 182 -29.58 -5.54 6.99
C ILE A 182 -29.39 -6.64 5.93
N CYS A 183 -28.21 -7.26 5.88
CA CYS A 183 -27.88 -8.30 4.91
C CYS A 183 -28.66 -9.61 5.12
N THR A 184 -29.17 -9.88 6.32
CA THR A 184 -30.00 -11.08 6.57
C THR A 184 -31.49 -10.77 6.53
N LEU A 185 -31.91 -9.63 7.07
CA LEU A 185 -33.32 -9.25 7.19
C LEU A 185 -33.93 -8.77 5.88
N ILE A 186 -33.24 -7.90 5.13
CA ILE A 186 -33.79 -7.40 3.84
C ILE A 186 -34.07 -8.58 2.91
N PRO A 187 -33.13 -9.52 2.68
CA PRO A 187 -33.41 -10.66 1.82
C PRO A 187 -34.50 -11.59 2.34
N ALA A 188 -34.58 -11.79 3.67
CA ALA A 188 -35.66 -12.57 4.28
C ALA A 188 -37.03 -11.93 3.99
N ILE A 189 -37.17 -10.62 4.18
CA ILE A 189 -38.41 -9.87 3.89
C ILE A 189 -38.74 -9.91 2.40
N LEU A 190 -37.76 -9.67 1.52
CA LEU A 190 -37.99 -9.69 0.08
C LEU A 190 -38.46 -11.07 -0.39
N ALA A 191 -37.80 -12.15 0.06
CA ALA A 191 -38.15 -13.52 -0.31
C ALA A 191 -39.56 -13.90 0.16
N THR A 192 -39.93 -13.54 1.39
CA THR A 192 -41.26 -13.84 1.94
C THR A 192 -42.36 -13.00 1.30
N VAL A 193 -42.15 -11.69 1.09
CA VAL A 193 -43.12 -10.81 0.44
C VAL A 193 -43.42 -11.28 -0.97
N ILE A 194 -42.42 -11.70 -1.73
CA ILE A 194 -42.61 -12.24 -3.09
C ILE A 194 -43.48 -13.49 -3.06
N MET A 195 -43.28 -14.38 -2.07
CA MET A 195 -44.08 -15.61 -1.93
C MET A 195 -45.50 -15.33 -1.41
N LEU A 196 -45.66 -14.47 -0.41
CA LEU A 196 -46.92 -14.19 0.28
C LEU A 196 -47.92 -13.37 -0.56
N LYS A 197 -47.49 -12.87 -1.74
CA LYS A 197 -48.39 -12.29 -2.74
C LYS A 197 -49.38 -13.31 -3.31
N ASP A 198 -49.01 -14.59 -3.38
CA ASP A 198 -49.90 -15.65 -3.84
C ASP A 198 -51.06 -15.87 -2.84
N GLN A 199 -52.22 -16.30 -3.34
CA GLN A 199 -53.36 -16.68 -2.50
C GLN A 199 -53.07 -17.98 -1.72
N PRO A 200 -53.63 -18.18 -0.51
CA PRO A 200 -53.38 -19.38 0.30
C PRO A 200 -53.62 -20.70 -0.44
N ALA A 201 -54.71 -20.80 -1.21
CA ALA A 201 -55.03 -21.99 -2.02
C ALA A 201 -53.94 -22.31 -3.07
N VAL A 202 -53.29 -21.29 -3.64
CA VAL A 202 -52.20 -21.43 -4.63
C VAL A 202 -50.86 -21.77 -3.97
N LEU A 203 -50.69 -21.42 -2.68
CA LEU A 203 -49.51 -21.78 -1.90
C LEU A 203 -49.52 -23.25 -1.48
N MET A 204 -50.70 -23.85 -1.32
CA MET A 204 -50.88 -25.28 -1.00
C MET A 204 -50.62 -26.23 -2.18
N LEU A 205 -50.50 -25.69 -3.39
CA LEU A 205 -50.25 -26.49 -4.58
C LEU A 205 -48.75 -26.49 -4.94
N PRO A 206 -48.26 -27.58 -5.55
CA PRO A 206 -46.92 -27.60 -6.13
C PRO A 206 -46.75 -26.46 -7.10
N LYS A 207 -45.59 -25.79 -7.05
CA LYS A 207 -45.33 -24.65 -7.92
C LYS A 207 -45.34 -25.11 -9.38
N PRO A 208 -46.22 -24.57 -10.25
CA PRO A 208 -46.30 -25.01 -11.63
C PRO A 208 -44.98 -24.75 -12.37
N PRO A 209 -44.57 -25.62 -13.31
CA PRO A 209 -43.37 -25.39 -14.09
C PRO A 209 -43.50 -24.07 -14.86
N LYS A 210 -42.45 -23.23 -14.81
CA LYS A 210 -42.46 -21.95 -15.54
C LYS A 210 -42.62 -22.20 -17.05
N ALA A 211 -43.50 -21.43 -17.70
CA ALA A 211 -43.71 -21.47 -19.14
C ALA A 211 -42.38 -21.26 -19.91
N GLY A 212 -42.26 -21.88 -21.09
CA GLY A 212 -41.09 -21.74 -21.95
C GLY A 212 -40.84 -20.28 -22.34
N SER A 213 -39.60 -19.80 -22.18
CA SER A 213 -39.22 -18.43 -22.52
C SER A 213 -38.65 -18.35 -23.94
N LYS A 214 -39.04 -17.34 -24.71
CA LYS A 214 -38.32 -16.92 -25.93
C LYS A 214 -36.89 -16.51 -25.55
N VAL A 215 -35.89 -17.00 -26.28
CA VAL A 215 -34.47 -16.71 -26.01
C VAL A 215 -34.00 -15.61 -26.95
N PHE A 216 -33.27 -14.61 -26.44
CA PHE A 216 -32.72 -13.55 -27.29
C PHE A 216 -31.77 -14.07 -28.38
N LEU A 217 -31.00 -15.12 -28.06
CA LEU A 217 -30.12 -15.82 -29.00
C LEU A 217 -30.84 -16.49 -30.19
N GLU A 218 -32.17 -16.72 -30.12
CA GLU A 218 -32.95 -17.20 -31.27
C GLU A 218 -33.00 -16.16 -32.40
N ARG A 219 -32.71 -14.88 -32.10
CA ARG A 219 -32.66 -13.79 -33.09
C ARG A 219 -31.36 -13.76 -33.90
N PHE A 220 -30.33 -14.51 -33.49
CA PHE A 220 -29.05 -14.60 -34.19
C PHE A 220 -28.90 -16.00 -34.84
N PRO A 221 -29.43 -16.19 -36.05
CA PRO A 221 -29.54 -17.51 -36.66
C PRO A 221 -28.17 -18.17 -36.88
N PHE A 222 -27.11 -17.41 -37.16
CA PHE A 222 -25.77 -17.96 -37.33
C PHE A 222 -25.31 -18.77 -36.10
N ILE A 223 -25.36 -18.16 -34.91
CA ILE A 223 -24.95 -18.81 -33.66
C ILE A 223 -25.96 -19.92 -33.28
N TRP A 224 -27.25 -19.67 -33.48
CA TRP A 224 -28.29 -20.61 -33.09
C TRP A 224 -28.28 -21.92 -33.90
N HIS A 225 -27.96 -21.89 -35.19
CA HIS A 225 -27.91 -23.09 -36.02
C HIS A 225 -26.73 -24.00 -35.66
N HIS A 226 -25.59 -23.44 -35.25
CA HIS A 226 -24.39 -24.19 -34.87
C HIS A 226 -24.50 -24.86 -33.48
N LEU A 227 -25.50 -24.52 -32.67
CA LEU A 227 -25.72 -25.13 -31.36
C LEU A 227 -26.45 -26.48 -31.49
N SER A 228 -25.89 -27.51 -30.84
CA SER A 228 -26.56 -28.82 -30.71
C SER A 228 -27.87 -28.70 -29.91
N PHE A 229 -28.75 -29.70 -30.04
CA PHE A 229 -30.04 -29.74 -29.34
C PHE A 229 -29.89 -29.53 -27.82
N ASN A 230 -28.88 -30.15 -27.20
CA ASN A 230 -28.62 -30.03 -25.76
C ASN A 230 -28.30 -28.59 -25.34
N TYR A 231 -27.53 -27.85 -26.14
CA TYR A 231 -27.23 -26.44 -25.87
C TYR A 231 -28.47 -25.56 -26.04
N LYS A 232 -29.27 -25.81 -27.09
CA LYS A 232 -30.54 -25.09 -27.31
C LYS A 232 -31.50 -25.27 -26.12
N VAL A 233 -31.64 -26.50 -25.63
CA VAL A 233 -32.48 -26.80 -24.44
C VAL A 233 -31.90 -26.16 -23.19
N THR A 234 -30.59 -26.23 -22.97
CA THR A 234 -29.92 -25.62 -21.81
C THR A 234 -30.10 -24.11 -21.79
N ILE A 235 -29.89 -23.44 -22.92
CA ILE A 235 -30.06 -21.97 -23.03
C ILE A 235 -31.52 -21.58 -22.80
N ARG A 236 -32.48 -22.32 -23.36
CA ARG A 236 -33.91 -22.11 -23.08
C ARG A 236 -34.25 -22.31 -21.60
N ASN A 237 -33.63 -23.29 -20.95
CA ASN A 237 -33.81 -23.55 -19.53
C ASN A 237 -33.23 -22.42 -18.67
N LEU A 238 -32.06 -21.92 -19.03
CA LEU A 238 -31.40 -20.79 -18.36
C LEU A 238 -32.23 -19.50 -18.51
N ALA A 239 -32.73 -19.22 -19.72
CA ALA A 239 -33.61 -18.10 -20.01
C ALA A 239 -35.00 -18.22 -19.34
N ARG A 240 -35.47 -19.43 -19.05
CA ARG A 240 -36.71 -19.70 -18.30
C ARG A 240 -36.56 -19.33 -16.83
N TYR A 241 -35.38 -19.57 -16.25
CA TYR A 241 -35.08 -19.29 -14.83
C TYR A 241 -34.17 -18.06 -14.64
N LYS A 242 -34.52 -16.94 -15.28
CA LYS A 242 -33.72 -15.69 -15.29
C LYS A 242 -33.20 -15.25 -13.92
N SER A 243 -34.02 -15.34 -12.87
CA SER A 243 -33.60 -14.98 -11.52
C SER A 243 -32.47 -15.86 -11.01
N ARG A 244 -32.55 -17.19 -11.22
CA ARG A 244 -31.49 -18.13 -10.86
C ARG A 244 -30.25 -17.90 -11.73
N MET A 245 -30.42 -17.66 -13.02
CA MET A 245 -29.30 -17.33 -13.92
C MET A 245 -28.53 -16.09 -13.46
N ILE A 246 -29.22 -14.97 -13.19
CA ILE A 246 -28.58 -13.73 -12.71
C ILE A 246 -27.87 -13.98 -11.38
N MET A 247 -28.50 -14.74 -10.47
CA MET A 247 -27.88 -15.13 -9.21
C MET A 247 -26.62 -15.99 -9.41
N THR A 248 -26.60 -16.91 -10.36
CA THR A 248 -25.39 -17.69 -10.62
C THR A 248 -24.29 -16.83 -11.24
N ILE A 249 -24.64 -15.98 -12.21
CA ILE A 249 -23.69 -15.10 -12.91
C ILE A 249 -23.04 -14.12 -11.94
N LEU A 250 -23.83 -13.38 -11.14
CA LEU A 250 -23.29 -12.41 -10.19
C LEU A 250 -22.44 -13.09 -9.10
N GLY A 251 -22.77 -14.31 -8.69
CA GLY A 251 -22.02 -15.05 -7.68
C GLY A 251 -20.66 -15.51 -8.21
N VAL A 252 -20.63 -16.08 -9.43
CA VAL A 252 -19.39 -16.47 -10.11
C VAL A 252 -18.54 -15.24 -10.42
N LEU A 253 -19.13 -14.18 -10.96
CA LEU A 253 -18.43 -12.92 -11.22
C LEU A 253 -17.83 -12.33 -9.94
N GLY A 254 -18.58 -12.30 -8.84
CA GLY A 254 -18.10 -11.79 -7.56
C GLY A 254 -16.92 -12.59 -7.01
N CYS A 255 -17.00 -13.93 -7.05
CA CYS A 255 -15.91 -14.80 -6.64
C CYS A 255 -14.66 -14.62 -7.51
N THR A 256 -14.83 -14.62 -8.84
CA THR A 256 -13.72 -14.44 -9.78
C THR A 256 -13.10 -13.04 -9.66
N ALA A 257 -13.91 -11.99 -9.47
CA ALA A 257 -13.41 -10.64 -9.25
C ALA A 257 -12.55 -10.55 -7.99
N LEU A 258 -12.99 -11.15 -6.88
CA LEU A 258 -12.21 -11.21 -5.64
C LEU A 258 -10.87 -11.94 -5.83
N LEU A 259 -10.87 -13.06 -6.55
CA LEU A 259 -9.64 -13.79 -6.87
C LEU A 259 -8.70 -12.96 -7.75
N ILE A 260 -9.21 -12.34 -8.80
CA ILE A 260 -8.42 -11.47 -9.69
C ILE A 260 -7.85 -10.29 -8.92
N THR A 261 -8.60 -9.66 -8.01
CA THR A 261 -8.06 -8.59 -7.18
C THR A 261 -6.95 -9.09 -6.26
N GLY A 262 -7.12 -10.25 -5.63
CA GLY A 262 -6.09 -10.84 -4.77
C GLY A 262 -4.81 -11.18 -5.53
N PHE A 263 -4.93 -11.84 -6.68
CA PHE A 263 -3.77 -12.14 -7.54
C PHE A 263 -3.20 -10.88 -8.20
N GLY A 264 -4.02 -9.91 -8.58
CA GLY A 264 -3.59 -8.66 -9.17
C GLY A 264 -2.73 -7.83 -8.21
N ILE A 265 -3.09 -7.77 -6.92
CA ILE A 265 -2.25 -7.15 -5.88
C ILE A 265 -0.91 -7.90 -5.75
N ARG A 266 -0.95 -9.23 -5.71
CA ARG A 266 0.26 -10.07 -5.60
C ARG A 266 1.20 -9.88 -6.80
N ASP A 267 0.67 -9.93 -8.01
CA ASP A 267 1.46 -9.85 -9.25
C ASP A 267 2.01 -8.43 -9.46
N SER A 268 1.27 -7.41 -9.03
CA SER A 268 1.73 -6.02 -9.05
C SER A 268 2.93 -5.77 -8.14
N LEU A 269 3.14 -6.60 -7.10
CA LEU A 269 4.31 -6.51 -6.22
C LEU A 269 5.50 -7.33 -6.74
N ASN A 270 5.27 -8.53 -7.27
CA ASN A 270 6.35 -9.46 -7.63
C ASN A 270 7.19 -8.99 -8.84
N GLY A 271 6.59 -8.31 -9.82
CA GLY A 271 7.30 -7.92 -11.04
C GLY A 271 8.20 -6.69 -10.93
N ILE A 272 8.12 -5.93 -9.82
CA ILE A 272 8.81 -4.64 -9.68
C ILE A 272 10.33 -4.82 -9.65
N VAL A 273 10.83 -5.79 -8.88
CA VAL A 273 12.29 -6.01 -8.72
C VAL A 273 12.91 -6.45 -10.04
N ASP A 274 12.29 -7.41 -10.73
CA ASP A 274 12.77 -7.89 -12.03
C ASP A 274 12.74 -6.76 -13.07
N THR A 275 11.64 -6.01 -13.16
CA THR A 275 11.56 -4.89 -14.11
C THR A 275 12.60 -3.80 -13.78
N GLN A 276 12.78 -3.45 -12.51
CA GLN A 276 13.68 -2.40 -12.08
C GLN A 276 15.15 -2.77 -12.31
N TYR A 277 15.57 -3.98 -11.95
CA TYR A 277 16.98 -4.39 -11.88
C TYR A 277 17.43 -5.36 -12.98
N LYS A 278 16.52 -5.86 -13.83
CA LYS A 278 16.88 -6.64 -15.03
C LYS A 278 16.54 -5.91 -16.33
N ASP A 279 15.42 -5.20 -16.38
CA ASP A 279 14.96 -4.56 -17.63
C ASP A 279 15.36 -3.08 -17.74
N ILE A 280 15.35 -2.34 -16.63
CA ILE A 280 15.58 -0.89 -16.58
C ILE A 280 17.03 -0.55 -16.20
N ILE A 281 17.50 -1.00 -15.03
CA ILE A 281 18.85 -0.75 -14.53
C ILE A 281 19.76 -1.92 -14.93
N HIS A 282 20.84 -1.61 -15.65
CA HIS A 282 21.87 -2.58 -16.09
C HIS A 282 23.22 -2.39 -15.40
N TYR A 283 23.38 -1.30 -14.64
CA TYR A 283 24.62 -1.05 -13.90
C TYR A 283 24.63 -1.77 -12.55
N ASP A 284 25.81 -2.22 -12.14
CA ASP A 284 25.98 -2.92 -10.85
C ASP A 284 26.30 -1.95 -9.69
N ILE A 285 27.01 -0.85 -9.96
CA ILE A 285 27.56 0.04 -8.93
C ILE A 285 27.46 1.51 -9.37
N ILE A 286 27.08 2.39 -8.42
CA ILE A 286 27.26 3.84 -8.54
C ILE A 286 28.41 4.27 -7.62
N GLY A 287 29.49 4.77 -8.23
CA GLY A 287 30.60 5.36 -7.50
C GLY A 287 30.41 6.86 -7.29
N VAL A 288 30.41 7.32 -6.04
CA VAL A 288 30.21 8.73 -5.67
C VAL A 288 31.52 9.33 -5.16
N TYR A 289 31.89 10.52 -5.63
CA TYR A 289 33.03 11.29 -5.14
C TYR A 289 32.59 12.71 -4.75
N ASN A 290 33.31 13.32 -3.81
CA ASN A 290 33.02 14.68 -3.39
C ASN A 290 33.56 15.71 -4.41
N PRO A 291 32.70 16.50 -5.08
CA PRO A 291 33.11 17.44 -6.11
C PRO A 291 33.91 18.65 -5.58
N VAL A 292 33.85 18.95 -4.28
CA VAL A 292 34.63 20.05 -3.67
C VAL A 292 36.02 19.61 -3.17
N SER A 293 36.42 18.37 -3.46
CA SER A 293 37.77 17.88 -3.14
C SER A 293 38.82 18.53 -4.04
N SER A 294 40.12 18.42 -3.69
CA SER A 294 41.19 18.89 -4.56
C SER A 294 41.17 18.18 -5.93
N ASP A 295 41.56 18.91 -6.99
CA ASP A 295 41.60 18.37 -8.36
C ASP A 295 42.41 17.07 -8.44
N GLN A 296 43.49 16.99 -7.67
CA GLN A 296 44.34 15.80 -7.60
C GLN A 296 43.61 14.60 -6.96
N ALA A 297 42.77 14.82 -5.94
CA ALA A 297 41.95 13.76 -5.35
C ALA A 297 40.89 13.26 -6.34
N ILE A 298 40.23 14.16 -7.07
CA ILE A 298 39.24 13.83 -8.09
C ILE A 298 39.90 13.06 -9.24
N ALA A 299 41.07 13.50 -9.71
CA ALA A 299 41.84 12.82 -10.75
C ALA A 299 42.33 11.43 -10.29
N ASN A 300 42.74 11.29 -9.02
CA ASN A 300 43.11 9.99 -8.46
C ASN A 300 41.94 9.03 -8.40
N TYR A 301 40.76 9.51 -8.00
CA TYR A 301 39.54 8.69 -7.98
C TYR A 301 39.18 8.21 -9.39
N LYS A 302 39.13 9.13 -10.37
CA LYS A 302 38.83 8.79 -11.77
C LYS A 302 39.82 7.75 -12.31
N ARG A 303 41.12 7.94 -12.12
CA ARG A 303 42.14 6.94 -12.51
C ARG A 303 41.92 5.57 -11.86
N LYS A 304 41.54 5.52 -10.58
CA LYS A 304 41.24 4.24 -9.91
C LYS A 304 40.02 3.55 -10.52
N VAL A 305 38.99 4.31 -10.86
CA VAL A 305 37.81 3.79 -11.56
C VAL A 305 38.22 3.27 -12.94
N ASP A 306 38.95 4.05 -13.73
CA ASP A 306 39.38 3.69 -15.10
C ASP A 306 40.25 2.42 -15.15
N HIS A 307 40.97 2.09 -14.06
CA HIS A 307 41.87 0.94 -13.96
C HIS A 307 41.34 -0.21 -13.08
N LEU A 308 40.06 -0.18 -12.71
CA LEU A 308 39.49 -1.24 -11.89
C LEU A 308 39.35 -2.53 -12.73
N ALA A 309 40.03 -3.60 -12.32
CA ALA A 309 40.20 -4.82 -13.14
C ALA A 309 38.87 -5.47 -13.58
N ASP A 310 37.84 -5.41 -12.74
CA ASP A 310 36.53 -6.02 -13.00
C ASP A 310 35.53 -5.06 -13.67
N MET A 311 35.94 -3.84 -14.04
CA MET A 311 35.06 -2.83 -14.63
C MET A 311 35.02 -2.92 -16.15
N LYS A 312 33.89 -3.36 -16.70
CA LYS A 312 33.69 -3.47 -18.16
C LYS A 312 33.50 -2.11 -18.84
N GLN A 313 32.66 -1.26 -18.24
CA GLN A 313 32.30 0.05 -18.76
C GLN A 313 31.93 0.99 -17.60
N HIS A 314 32.06 2.29 -17.81
CA HIS A 314 31.62 3.31 -16.86
C HIS A 314 31.07 4.54 -17.60
N ALA A 315 30.10 5.21 -16.97
CA ALA A 315 29.57 6.48 -17.44
C ALA A 315 29.65 7.51 -16.31
N SER A 316 30.11 8.72 -16.63
CA SER A 316 30.06 9.83 -15.68
C SER A 316 28.65 10.43 -15.68
N ILE A 317 28.06 10.53 -14.49
CA ILE A 317 26.74 11.11 -14.27
C ILE A 317 26.83 12.19 -13.19
N TYR A 318 25.99 13.20 -13.30
CA TYR A 318 25.59 14.00 -12.16
C TYR A 318 24.42 13.28 -11.48
N TYR A 319 24.51 13.09 -10.17
CA TYR A 319 23.48 12.42 -9.38
C TYR A 319 23.10 13.30 -8.20
N GLU A 320 21.81 13.61 -8.09
CA GLU A 320 21.27 14.39 -6.99
C GLU A 320 19.86 13.89 -6.64
N THR A 321 19.52 13.91 -5.36
CA THR A 321 18.14 13.67 -4.94
C THR A 321 17.42 15.00 -4.84
N VAL A 322 16.45 15.23 -5.72
CA VAL A 322 15.57 16.40 -5.69
C VAL A 322 14.24 16.01 -5.04
N THR A 323 13.54 16.98 -4.46
CA THR A 323 12.22 16.73 -3.86
C THR A 323 11.14 17.47 -4.63
N SER A 324 10.03 16.79 -4.89
CA SER A 324 8.81 17.40 -5.44
C SER A 324 7.63 17.09 -4.53
N ARG A 325 6.66 17.99 -4.40
CA ARG A 325 5.41 17.75 -3.67
C ARG A 325 4.23 17.73 -4.66
N PRO A 326 3.85 16.55 -5.15
CA PRO A 326 2.68 16.41 -6.03
C PRO A 326 1.40 16.92 -5.36
N GLN A 327 0.49 17.51 -6.16
CA GLN A 327 -0.83 17.91 -5.66
C GLN A 327 -1.57 16.70 -5.06
N GLY A 328 -2.14 16.88 -3.87
CA GLY A 328 -2.87 15.82 -3.15
C GLY A 328 -2.01 14.92 -2.26
N THR A 329 -0.68 15.08 -2.26
CA THR A 329 0.22 14.38 -1.33
C THR A 329 0.55 15.27 -0.13
N SER A 330 0.72 14.64 1.05
CA SER A 330 1.04 15.34 2.31
C SER A 330 2.55 15.38 2.62
N SER A 331 3.38 14.85 1.71
CA SER A 331 4.81 14.59 1.89
C SER A 331 5.59 15.00 0.63
N ASN A 332 6.83 15.44 0.82
CA ASN A 332 7.78 15.54 -0.29
C ASN A 332 8.13 14.14 -0.81
N GLN A 333 8.09 13.98 -2.12
CA GLN A 333 8.54 12.80 -2.84
C GLN A 333 10.00 13.02 -3.28
N SER A 334 10.87 12.09 -2.92
CA SER A 334 12.26 12.09 -3.35
C SER A 334 12.36 11.53 -4.77
N ILE A 335 13.04 12.27 -5.64
CA ILE A 335 13.28 11.92 -7.04
C ILE A 335 14.80 11.85 -7.23
N SER A 336 15.30 10.70 -7.67
CA SER A 336 16.69 10.56 -8.09
C SER A 336 16.87 11.21 -9.47
N MET A 337 17.51 12.37 -9.50
CA MET A 337 17.89 13.06 -10.72
C MET A 337 19.25 12.55 -11.18
N MET A 338 19.29 11.96 -12.38
CA MET A 338 20.52 11.47 -13.01
C MET A 338 20.69 12.18 -14.36
N VAL A 339 21.80 12.89 -14.51
CA VAL A 339 22.13 13.60 -15.76
C VAL A 339 23.45 13.06 -16.30
N PRO A 340 23.45 12.27 -17.38
CA PRO A 340 24.69 11.72 -17.93
C PRO A 340 25.51 12.80 -18.63
N LYS A 341 26.84 12.72 -18.50
CA LYS A 341 27.76 13.63 -19.21
C LYS A 341 27.70 13.44 -20.73
N SER A 342 27.37 12.24 -21.20
CA SER A 342 27.18 11.90 -22.62
C SER A 342 26.01 10.95 -22.78
N THR A 343 25.20 11.15 -23.82
CA THR A 343 24.00 10.35 -24.10
C THR A 343 24.28 9.12 -24.95
N ASN A 344 25.39 9.06 -25.69
CA ASN A 344 25.64 8.06 -26.73
C ASN A 344 25.61 6.61 -26.21
N ASN A 345 26.08 6.37 -24.97
CA ASN A 345 26.16 5.02 -24.39
C ASN A 345 25.35 4.89 -23.09
N PHE A 346 24.45 5.84 -22.80
CA PHE A 346 23.70 5.79 -21.53
C PHE A 346 22.69 4.63 -21.50
N HIS A 347 22.20 4.21 -22.66
CA HIS A 347 21.27 3.09 -22.81
C HIS A 347 21.84 1.74 -22.35
N ASP A 348 23.17 1.57 -22.38
CA ASP A 348 23.86 0.38 -21.86
C ASP A 348 23.74 0.26 -20.33
N PHE A 349 23.50 1.38 -19.63
CA PHE A 349 23.39 1.43 -18.17
C PHE A 349 21.94 1.54 -17.70
N VAL A 350 21.12 2.32 -18.42
CA VAL A 350 19.71 2.56 -18.07
C VAL A 350 18.84 2.57 -19.32
N ASN A 351 17.88 1.66 -19.37
CA ASN A 351 16.85 1.64 -20.41
C ASN A 351 15.75 2.67 -20.09
N LEU A 352 15.67 3.72 -20.90
CA LEU A 352 14.61 4.72 -20.81
C LEU A 352 13.43 4.30 -21.69
N ARG A 353 12.24 4.19 -21.09
CA ARG A 353 11.01 3.81 -21.79
C ARG A 353 9.86 4.68 -21.34
N ASN A 354 8.96 5.00 -22.27
CA ASN A 354 7.72 5.67 -21.94
C ASN A 354 6.81 4.69 -21.16
N PRO A 355 6.25 5.08 -19.99
CA PRO A 355 5.52 4.17 -19.12
C PRO A 355 4.24 3.61 -19.76
N ASP A 356 3.55 4.39 -20.60
CA ASP A 356 2.27 3.98 -21.21
C ASP A 356 2.48 3.17 -22.50
N THR A 357 3.38 3.64 -23.36
CA THR A 357 3.59 3.06 -24.71
C THR A 357 4.70 2.03 -24.76
N LYS A 358 5.53 1.93 -23.71
CA LYS A 358 6.75 1.11 -23.62
C LYS A 358 7.81 1.40 -24.70
N LYS A 359 7.62 2.44 -25.50
CA LYS A 359 8.59 2.86 -26.53
C LYS A 359 9.85 3.41 -25.87
N ALA A 360 11.00 3.14 -26.49
CA ALA A 360 12.28 3.69 -26.05
C ALA A 360 12.23 5.23 -26.08
N LEU A 361 12.75 5.86 -25.02
CA LEU A 361 12.95 7.30 -24.93
C LEU A 361 14.43 7.60 -25.17
N HIS A 362 14.67 8.61 -26.00
CA HIS A 362 16.03 9.10 -26.24
C HIS A 362 16.21 10.44 -25.53
N LEU A 363 17.32 10.59 -24.82
CA LEU A 363 17.71 11.87 -24.24
C LEU A 363 18.18 12.80 -25.36
N SER A 364 17.64 14.02 -25.41
CA SER A 364 18.17 15.05 -26.30
C SER A 364 19.54 15.49 -25.82
N THR A 365 20.53 15.52 -26.72
CA THR A 365 21.78 16.25 -26.49
C THR A 365 21.49 17.75 -26.52
N ASN A 366 21.64 18.42 -25.38
CA ASN A 366 21.79 19.88 -25.36
C ASN A 366 23.25 20.26 -25.55
#